data_AF-A0A6P2GVU6-F1
#
_entry.id   AF-A0A6P2GVU6-F1
#
_cell.length_a   1.000
_cell.length_b   1.000
_cell.length_c   1.000
_cell.angle_alpha   90.00
_cell.angle_beta   90.00
_cell.angle_gamma   90.00
#
_symmetry.space_group_name_H-M   'P 1'
#
loop_
_entity.id
_entity.type
_entity.pdbx_description
1 polymer ?
#
loop_
_entity_poly.entity_id
_entity_poly.type
_entity_poly.pdbx_seq_one_letter_code
_entity_poly.pdbx_strand_id
1 'polypeptide(L)' 'MPQASDEPREEWTDSTALAWLAGNFRWPGGMLRVRPGYTPTEKDMRAVTYMVTEWDFAWEGR' A
#
# COMPACT_ATOMS: atom_id res chain seq x y z
N MET A 1 -10.48 -3.56 -12.70
CA MET A 1 -9.74 -2.74 -13.71
C MET A 1 -8.90 -1.75 -12.91
N PRO A 2 -7.63 -1.52 -13.26
CA PRO A 2 -6.78 -0.55 -12.56
C PRO A 2 -7.43 0.84 -12.60
N GLN A 3 -7.45 1.54 -11.47
CA GLN A 3 -8.10 2.85 -11.31
C GLN A 3 -7.20 3.92 -10.71
N ALA A 4 -5.95 3.60 -10.36
CA ALA A 4 -5.00 4.65 -9.98
C ALA A 4 -4.78 5.60 -11.17
N SER A 5 -4.77 6.92 -10.90
CA SER A 5 -4.35 7.92 -11.88
C SER A 5 -2.89 7.71 -12.27
N ASP A 6 -2.44 8.30 -13.38
CA ASP A 6 -1.07 8.10 -13.88
C ASP A 6 0.00 8.52 -12.86
N GLU A 7 -0.26 9.59 -12.11
CA GLU A 7 0.65 10.18 -11.12
C GLU A 7 1.10 9.18 -10.02
N PRO A 8 0.20 8.47 -9.30
CA PRO A 8 0.62 7.41 -8.37
C PRO A 8 1.18 6.15 -9.06
N ARG A 9 0.88 5.89 -10.35
CA ARG A 9 1.47 4.78 -11.12
C ARG A 9 2.89 5.06 -11.62
N GLU A 10 3.27 6.33 -11.74
CA GLU A 10 4.67 6.72 -11.99
C GLU A 10 5.55 6.50 -10.76
N GLU A 11 4.99 6.64 -9.55
CA GLU A 11 5.73 6.47 -8.30
C GLU A 11 5.76 5.01 -7.80
N TRP A 12 4.72 4.22 -8.10
CA TRP A 12 4.52 2.90 -7.50
C TRP A 12 4.12 1.80 -8.50
N THR A 13 4.61 0.60 -8.20
CA THR A 13 4.06 -0.68 -8.66
C THR A 13 3.52 -1.44 -7.46
N ASP A 14 2.60 -2.39 -7.64
CA ASP A 14 2.07 -3.21 -6.54
C ASP A 14 3.18 -3.80 -5.66
N SER A 15 4.21 -4.36 -6.29
CA SER A 15 5.36 -4.96 -5.62
C SER A 15 6.18 -3.96 -4.80
N THR A 16 6.38 -2.74 -5.31
CA THR A 16 7.20 -1.71 -4.64
C THR A 16 6.43 -1.02 -3.53
N ALA A 17 5.13 -0.78 -3.72
CA ALA A 17 4.24 -0.24 -2.68
C ALA A 17 4.06 -1.24 -1.53
N LEU A 18 3.84 -2.53 -1.82
CA LEU A 18 3.77 -3.58 -0.80
C LEU A 18 5.09 -3.71 -0.03
N ALA A 19 6.23 -3.73 -0.72
CA ALA A 19 7.54 -3.80 -0.08
C ALA A 19 7.81 -2.59 0.82
N TRP A 20 7.42 -1.39 0.39
CA TRP A 20 7.51 -0.16 1.19
C TRP A 20 6.67 -0.26 2.46
N LEU A 21 5.39 -0.63 2.32
CA LEU A 21 4.46 -0.75 3.45
C LEU A 21 4.87 -1.87 4.43
N ALA A 22 5.45 -2.97 3.97
CA ALA A 22 5.89 -4.08 4.83
C ALA A 22 6.90 -3.67 5.92
N GLY A 23 7.67 -2.62 5.66
CA GLY A 23 8.64 -2.07 6.61
C GLY A 23 7.97 -1.49 7.85
N ASN A 24 6.90 -0.72 7.66
CA ASN A 24 6.29 0.13 8.70
C ASN A 24 4.88 -0.29 9.11
N PHE A 25 4.24 -1.14 8.32
CA PHE A 25 2.88 -1.61 8.50
C PHE A 25 2.83 -3.14 8.58
N ARG A 26 1.67 -3.66 8.98
CA ARG A 26 1.26 -5.07 8.90
C ARG A 26 -0.20 -5.12 8.49
N TRP A 27 -0.67 -6.22 7.91
CA TRP A 27 -2.06 -6.35 7.46
C TRP A 27 -2.73 -7.67 7.89
N PRO A 28 -2.85 -7.94 9.21
CA PRO A 28 -3.51 -9.16 9.68
C PRO A 28 -4.99 -9.16 9.26
N GLY A 29 -5.41 -10.20 8.54
CA GLY A 29 -6.81 -10.32 8.07
C GLY A 29 -7.22 -9.22 7.08
N GLY A 30 -6.27 -8.66 6.31
CA GLY A 30 -6.53 -7.64 5.30
C GLY A 30 -6.69 -6.21 5.82
N MET A 31 -6.53 -5.98 7.14
CA MET A 31 -6.60 -4.63 7.72
C MET A 31 -5.20 -4.04 7.91
N LEU A 32 -4.88 -2.97 7.19
CA LEU A 32 -3.62 -2.24 7.36
C LEU A 32 -3.50 -1.67 8.78
N ARG A 33 -2.42 -2.01 9.48
CA ARG A 33 -2.08 -1.56 10.84
C ARG A 33 -0.66 -1.03 10.88
N VAL A 34 -0.49 0.11 11.54
CA VAL A 34 0.81 0.72 11.79
C VAL A 34 1.57 -0.08 12.86
N ARG A 35 2.90 -0.21 12.73
CA ARG A 35 3.73 -0.82 13.78
C ARG A 35 3.78 0.08 15.04
N PRO A 36 3.85 -0.50 16.25
CA PRO A 36 3.94 0.29 17.47
C PRO A 36 5.11 1.28 17.44
N GLY A 37 4.86 2.53 17.81
CA GLY A 37 5.87 3.59 17.86
C GLY A 37 6.22 4.22 16.51
N TYR A 38 5.59 3.81 15.41
CA TYR A 38 5.75 4.45 14.12
C TYR A 38 4.62 5.44 13.84
N THR A 39 4.98 6.61 13.32
CA THR A 39 4.02 7.61 12.83
C THR A 39 4.06 7.61 11.31
N PRO A 40 2.94 7.31 10.62
CA PRO A 40 2.86 7.33 9.16
C PRO A 40 3.29 8.68 8.58
N THR A 41 4.08 8.60 7.52
CA THR A 41 4.49 9.74 6.71
C THR A 41 3.51 9.96 5.57
N GLU A 42 3.59 11.13 4.93
CA GLU A 42 2.83 11.42 3.72
C GLU A 42 3.15 10.43 2.57
N LYS A 43 4.38 9.93 2.52
CA LYS A 43 4.78 8.92 1.52
C LYS A 43 4.09 7.58 1.77
N ASP A 44 3.91 7.19 3.03
CA ASP A 44 3.13 6.00 3.37
C ASP A 44 1.68 6.15 2.96
N MET A 45 1.08 7.32 3.20
CA MET A 45 -0.31 7.58 2.81
C MET A 45 -0.49 7.51 1.29
N ARG A 46 0.50 7.96 0.50
CA ARG A 46 0.50 7.82 -0.96
C ARG A 46 0.59 6.36 -1.41
N ALA A 47 1.49 5.57 -0.81
CA ALA A 47 1.60 4.14 -1.10
C ALA A 47 0.29 3.38 -0.74
N VAL A 48 -0.33 3.70 0.40
CA VAL A 48 -1.65 3.14 0.78
C VAL A 48 -2.72 3.55 -0.22
N THR A 49 -2.75 4.82 -0.62
CA THR A 49 -3.73 5.33 -1.59
C THR A 49 -3.60 4.61 -2.92
N TYR A 50 -2.38 4.45 -3.44
CA TYR A 50 -2.09 3.66 -4.64
C TYR A 50 -2.64 2.23 -4.51
N MET A 51 -2.31 1.54 -3.41
CA MET A 51 -2.74 0.16 -3.23
C MET A 51 -4.26 0.01 -3.07
N VAL A 52 -4.97 0.99 -2.50
CA VAL A 52 -6.43 0.93 -2.36
C VAL A 52 -7.13 1.22 -3.68
N THR A 53 -6.57 2.10 -4.51
CA THR A 53 -7.15 2.43 -5.82
C THR A 53 -6.86 1.36 -6.87
N GLU A 54 -5.68 0.75 -6.81
CA GLU A 54 -5.31 -0.40 -7.62
C GLU A 54 -5.82 -1.67 -6.92
N TRP A 55 -6.93 -2.25 -7.40
CA TRP A 55 -7.79 -3.28 -6.77
C TRP A 55 -7.15 -4.52 -6.08
N ASP A 56 -5.82 -4.66 -6.07
CA ASP A 56 -5.07 -5.82 -5.55
C ASP A 56 -4.42 -5.58 -4.16
N PHE A 57 -5.00 -4.73 -3.31
CA PHE A 57 -4.48 -4.59 -1.95
C PHE A 57 -4.52 -5.91 -1.17
N ALA A 58 -3.33 -6.45 -0.90
CA ALA A 58 -3.11 -7.64 -0.09
C ALA A 58 -3.87 -8.90 -0.57
N TRP A 59 -4.19 -8.99 -1.87
CA TRP A 59 -4.69 -10.23 -2.45
C TRP A 59 -3.56 -11.27 -2.52
N GLU A 60 -3.58 -12.25 -1.61
CA GLU A 60 -2.53 -13.28 -1.54
C GLU A 60 -2.67 -14.41 -2.56
N GLY A 61 -3.69 -14.42 -3.42
CA GLY A 61 -3.93 -15.48 -4.40
C GLY A 61 -4.29 -16.81 -3.72
N ARG A 62 -5.51 -17.31 -3.96
CA ARG A 62 -5.85 -18.72 -3.71
C ARG A 62 -5.71 -19.52 -4.99
#